data_AF-A0A3D6BNV8-F1
#
_entry.id   AF-A0A3D6BNV8-F1
#
_cell.length_a   1.000
_cell.length_b   1.000
_cell.length_c   1.000
_cell.angle_alpha   90.00
_cell.angle_beta   90.00
_cell.angle_gamma   90.00
#
_symmetry.space_group_name_H-M   'P 1'
#
loop_
_entity.id
_entity.type
_entity.pdbx_description
1 polymer ?
#
loop_
_entity_poly.entity_id
_entity_poly.type
_entity_poly.pdbx_seq_one_letter_code
_entity_poly.pdbx_strand_id
1 'polypeptide(L)' 'MKNIIIPVDFSQQSEFALQTGAILAKKHDATLHVLHMLELSDALISISSNESKNEMLFMLSLAKK' A
#
# COMPACT_ATOMS: atom_id res chain seq x y z
N MET A 1 9.88 -22.65 -5.21
CA MET A 1 10.14 -21.76 -4.05
C MET A 1 8.82 -21.53 -3.34
N LYS A 2 8.77 -21.65 -2.01
CA LYS A 2 7.57 -21.37 -1.21
C LYS A 2 7.72 -19.97 -0.63
N ASN A 3 6.84 -19.06 -1.01
CA ASN A 3 6.88 -17.67 -0.59
C ASN A 3 5.53 -17.30 0.01
N ILE A 4 5.55 -16.56 1.12
CA ILE A 4 4.38 -15.97 1.77
C ILE A 4 4.56 -14.47 1.69
N ILE A 5 3.50 -13.74 1.31
CA ILE A 5 3.52 -12.27 1.24
C ILE A 5 2.46 -11.72 2.18
N ILE A 6 2.84 -10.77 3.04
CA ILE A 6 1.94 -10.12 4.00
C ILE A 6 2.06 -8.59 3.87
N PRO A 7 1.01 -7.92 3.38
CA PRO A 7 0.85 -6.48 3.53
C PRO A 7 0.62 -6.11 5.00
N VAL A 8 1.29 -5.06 5.46
CA VAL A 8 1.12 -4.46 6.77
C VAL A 8 0.75 -3.00 6.64
N ASP A 9 -0.18 -2.54 7.47
CA ASP A 9 -0.64 -1.16 7.59
C ASP A 9 -0.45 -0.63 9.03
N PHE A 10 0.32 -1.35 9.84
CA PHE A 10 0.56 -1.10 11.27
C PHE A 10 -0.71 -1.15 12.15
N SER A 11 -1.81 -1.71 11.64
CA SER A 11 -2.97 -2.06 12.46
C SER A 11 -2.73 -3.32 13.28
N GLN A 12 -3.51 -3.51 14.34
CA GLN A 12 -3.48 -4.72 15.16
C GLN A 12 -3.81 -5.98 14.33
N GLN A 13 -4.70 -5.84 13.33
CA GLN A 13 -5.09 -6.91 12.42
C GLN A 13 -3.90 -7.36 11.57
N SER A 14 -3.12 -6.40 11.05
CA SER A 14 -1.92 -6.70 10.28
C SER A 14 -0.84 -7.38 11.13
N GLU A 15 -0.74 -7.02 12.41
CA GLU A 15 0.17 -7.68 13.35
C GLU A 15 -0.20 -9.16 13.55
N PHE A 16 -1.48 -9.47 13.78
CA PHE A 16 -1.92 -10.86 13.93
C PHE A 16 -1.70 -11.68 12.65
N ALA A 17 -1.93 -11.08 11.48
CA ALA A 17 -1.63 -11.70 10.20
C ALA A 17 -0.13 -12.00 10.07
N LEU A 18 0.73 -11.04 10.41
CA LEU A 18 2.18 -11.19 10.37
C LEU A 18 2.68 -12.29 11.31
N GLN A 19 2.19 -12.33 12.56
CA GLN A 19 2.53 -13.37 13.53
C GLN A 19 2.15 -14.77 13.01
N THR A 20 0.94 -14.90 12.47
CA THR A 20 0.46 -16.15 11.87
C THR A 20 1.31 -16.56 10.67
N GLY A 21 1.63 -15.60 9.79
CA GLY A 21 2.48 -15.79 8.63
C GLY A 21 3.88 -16.27 8.98
N ALA A 22 4.48 -15.72 10.03
CA ALA A 22 5.80 -16.13 10.51
C ALA A 22 5.81 -17.58 11.00
N ILE A 23 4.75 -18.01 11.72
CA ILE A 23 4.60 -19.40 12.15
C ILE A 23 4.50 -20.34 10.95
N LEU A 24 3.68 -19.99 9.95
CA LEU A 24 3.52 -20.78 8.72
C LEU A 24 4.81 -20.83 7.90
N ALA A 25 5.50 -19.71 7.75
CA ALA A 25 6.76 -19.62 7.03
C ALA A 25 7.81 -20.56 7.63
N LYS A 26 7.96 -20.52 8.95
CA LYS A 26 8.87 -21.41 9.69
C LYS A 26 8.47 -22.89 9.54
N LYS A 27 7.18 -23.21 9.64
CA LYS A 27 6.67 -24.59 9.52
C LYS A 27 6.93 -25.20 8.14
N HIS A 28 6.88 -24.38 7.09
CA HIS A 28 6.93 -24.86 5.71
C HIS A 28 8.26 -24.59 4.99
N ASP A 29 9.25 -24.06 5.71
CA ASP A 29 10.53 -23.59 5.16
C ASP A 29 10.29 -22.63 3.97
N ALA A 30 9.43 -21.64 4.20
CA ALA A 30 9.03 -20.65 3.22
C ALA A 30 9.64 -19.29 3.56
N THR A 31 9.93 -18.50 2.53
CA THR A 31 10.37 -17.11 2.71
C THR A 31 9.15 -16.23 2.97
N LEU A 32 9.20 -15.40 4.02
CA LEU A 32 8.17 -14.43 4.34
C LEU A 32 8.58 -13.05 3.83
N HIS A 33 7.80 -12.48 2.93
CA HIS A 33 7.94 -11.11 2.44
C HIS A 33 6.92 -10.22 3.16
N VAL A 34 7.42 -9.21 3.87
CA VAL A 34 6.58 -8.20 4.53
C VAL A 34 6.64 -6.92 3.71
N LEU A 35 5.48 -6.33 3.42
CA LEU A 35 5.40 -5.10 2.64
C LEU A 35 4.48 -4.09 3.32
N HIS A 36 4.88 -2.82 3.28
CA HIS A 36 4.03 -1.71 3.67
C HIS A 36 3.82 -0.83 2.45
N MET A 37 2.56 -0.55 2.11
CA MET A 37 2.26 0.35 1.00
C MET A 37 2.47 1.79 1.47
N LEU A 38 3.41 2.49 0.83
CA LEU A 38 3.56 3.93 1.00
C LEU A 38 2.57 4.62 0.08
N GLU A 39 1.65 5.38 0.65
CA GLU A 39 0.82 6.32 -0.10
C GLU A 39 1.66 7.58 -0.34
N LEU A 40 2.19 7.72 -1.54
CA LEU A 40 2.86 8.94 -1.98
C LEU A 40 1.85 9.72 -2.81
N SER A 41 1.63 11.00 -2.49
CA SER A 41 0.65 11.78 -3.24
C SER A 41 1.09 11.92 -4.70
N ASP A 42 0.13 11.72 -5.61
CA ASP A 42 0.37 11.95 -7.03
C ASP A 42 0.83 13.38 -7.30
N ALA A 43 0.45 14.35 -6.46
CA ALA A 43 0.95 15.72 -6.53
C ALA A 43 2.47 15.85 -6.28
N LEU A 44 3.08 14.95 -5.50
CA LEU A 44 4.53 14.92 -5.28
C LEU A 44 5.28 14.20 -6.42
N ILE A 45 4.63 13.24 -7.08
CA ILE A 45 5.20 12.46 -8.19
C ILE A 45 5.02 13.21 -9.53
N SER A 46 3.89 13.87 -9.73
CA SER A 46 3.53 14.67 -10.91
C SER A 46 4.15 16.07 -10.84
N ILE A 47 5.47 16.15 -10.94
CA ILE A 47 6.18 17.40 -11.27
C ILE A 47 5.99 17.72 -12.77
N SER A 48 4.85 17.36 -13.35
CA SER A 48 4.46 17.64 -14.73
C SER A 48 3.34 18.69 -14.69
N SER A 49 3.64 19.91 -15.15
CA SER A 49 2.76 21.09 -15.04
C SER A 49 1.40 20.96 -15.75
N ASN A 50 1.17 19.89 -16.52
CA ASN A 50 -0.07 19.64 -17.25
C ASN A 50 -1.05 18.71 -16.51
N GLU A 51 -0.58 17.77 -15.67
CA GLU A 51 -1.46 16.86 -14.94
C GLU A 51 -2.20 17.58 -13.80
N SER A 52 -1.52 18.51 -13.12
CA SER A 52 -2.09 19.27 -11.99
C SER A 52 -3.33 20.11 -12.38
N LYS A 53 -3.43 20.55 -13.64
CA LYS A 53 -4.59 21.32 -14.13
C LYS A 53 -5.86 20.46 -14.25
N ASN A 54 -5.72 19.21 -14.68
CA ASN A 54 -6.86 18.31 -14.86
C ASN A 54 -7.42 17.86 -13.52
N GLU A 55 -6.54 17.55 -12.56
CA GLU A 55 -6.94 17.18 -11.20
C GLU A 55 -7.65 18.34 -10.49
N MET A 56 -7.14 19.56 -10.60
CA MET A 56 -7.79 20.76 -10.07
C MET A 56 -9.20 20.96 -10.64
N LEU A 57 -9.38 20.79 -11.95
CA LEU A 57 -10.69 20.90 -12.61
C LEU A 57 -11.67 19.80 -12.19
N PHE A 58 -11.18 18.58 -12.00
CA PHE A 58 -11.96 17.46 -11.49
C PHE A 58 -12.45 17.74 -10.05
N MET A 59 -11.55 18.18 -9.16
CA MET A 59 -11.89 18.53 -7.78
C MET A 59 -12.88 19.70 -7.70
N LEU A 60 -12.72 20.74 -8.55
CA LEU A 60 -13.70 21.82 -8.70
C LEU A 60 -15.07 21.32 -9.19
N SER A 61 -15.11 20.30 -10.04
CA SER A 61 -16.36 19.71 -10.53
C SER A 61 -17.07 18.90 -9.43
N LEU A 62 -16.32 18.18 -8.60
CA LEU A 62 -16.86 17.47 -7.44
C LEU A 62 -17.41 18.44 -6.39
N ALA A 63 -16.73 19.55 -6.12
CA ALA A 63 -17.15 20.55 -5.12
C ALA A 63 -18.36 21.38 -5.55
N LYS A 64 -18.67 21.42 -6.85
CA LYS A 64 -19.85 22.11 -7.41
C LYS A 64 -21.13 21.26 -7.36
N LYS A 65 -21.04 20.01 -6.92
CA LYS A 65 -22.19 19.10 -6.75
C LYS A 65 -22.66 19.11 -5.31
#